data_AF-A0A2X4TQD4-F1
#
_entry.id   AF-A0A2X4TQD4-F1
#
_cell.length_a   1.000
_cell.length_b   1.000
_cell.length_c   1.000
_cell.angle_alpha   90.00
_cell.angle_beta   90.00
_cell.angle_gamma   90.00
#
_symmetry.space_group_name_H-M   'P 1'
#
loop_
_entity.id
_entity.type
_entity.pdbx_description
1 polymer ?
#
loop_
_entity_poly.entity_id
_entity_poly.type
_entity_poly.pdbx_seq_one_letter_code
_entity_poly.pdbx_strand_id
1 'polypeptide(L)'
;MYKCTLCVDRVDVGQEPACVKTCPTGAIHFGTKDAMKQIAAERVGELNTRGYQNAGLYDPAGVGGTHVMYVLHHADKPQLYHGLPNNPTISPAITFWKGVWKPLAAIGFAATFAASVFHYVGVGPNRVEEEDNDELHDEETRK
;
A
#
# COMPACT_ATOMS: atom_id res chain seq x y z
N MET A 1 -10.66 8.08 7.38
CA MET A 1 -9.49 8.72 6.74
C MET A 1 -9.97 9.37 5.46
N TYR A 2 -9.58 10.62 5.19
CA TYR A 2 -9.97 11.34 3.97
C TYR A 2 -8.71 11.82 3.24
N LYS A 3 -8.78 11.86 1.90
CA LYS A 3 -7.72 12.36 1.02
C LYS A 3 -8.35 12.90 -0.27
N CYS A 4 -7.52 13.45 -1.16
CA CYS A 4 -7.91 13.73 -2.54
C CYS A 4 -8.54 12.49 -3.21
N THR A 5 -9.69 12.68 -3.83
CA THR A 5 -10.46 11.64 -4.56
C THR A 5 -10.33 11.79 -6.08
N LEU A 6 -9.46 12.68 -6.56
CA LEU A 6 -9.39 13.09 -7.97
C LEU A 6 -10.73 13.59 -8.52
N CYS A 7 -11.62 14.11 -7.65
CA CYS A 7 -12.99 14.49 -8.00
C CYS A 7 -13.73 13.39 -8.76
N VAL A 8 -13.64 12.14 -8.28
CA VAL A 8 -14.31 10.97 -8.90
C VAL A 8 -15.78 11.24 -9.26
N ASP A 9 -16.51 11.94 -8.39
CA ASP A 9 -17.89 12.37 -8.60
C ASP A 9 -18.10 13.25 -9.85
N ARG A 10 -17.11 14.07 -10.21
CA ARG A 10 -17.10 14.92 -11.41
C ARG A 10 -16.59 14.16 -12.63
N VAL A 11 -15.51 13.41 -12.45
CA VAL A 11 -14.84 12.68 -13.53
C VAL A 11 -15.75 11.60 -14.09
N ASP A 12 -16.50 10.89 -13.25
CA ASP A 12 -17.44 9.83 -13.66
C ASP A 12 -18.57 10.35 -14.57
N VAL A 13 -18.89 11.64 -14.49
CA VAL A 13 -19.90 12.31 -15.34
C VAL A 13 -19.26 13.19 -16.43
N GLY A 14 -17.97 12.98 -16.72
CA GLY A 14 -17.26 13.65 -17.80
C GLY A 14 -16.83 15.10 -17.51
N GLN A 15 -16.85 15.54 -16.25
CA GLN A 15 -16.34 16.85 -15.85
C GLN A 15 -14.90 16.75 -15.33
N GLU A 16 -14.10 17.78 -15.57
CA GLU A 16 -12.76 17.88 -14.98
C GLU A 16 -12.83 18.17 -13.46
N PRO A 17 -11.75 17.82 -12.70
CA PRO A 17 -11.65 18.11 -11.28
C PRO A 17 -11.78 19.60 -10.93
N ALA A 18 -12.32 19.90 -9.75
CA ALA A 18 -12.57 21.28 -9.34
C ALA A 18 -11.29 22.13 -9.25
N CYS A 19 -10.19 21.56 -8.74
CA CYS A 19 -8.91 22.25 -8.64
C CYS A 19 -8.27 22.54 -10.01
N VAL A 20 -8.53 21.68 -11.00
CA VAL A 20 -8.11 21.88 -12.40
C VAL A 20 -8.87 23.06 -12.98
N LYS A 21 -10.22 22.99 -12.92
CA LYS A 21 -11.12 24.02 -13.47
C LYS A 21 -10.85 25.41 -12.93
N THR A 22 -10.51 25.51 -11.64
CA THR A 22 -10.32 26.81 -10.98
C THR A 22 -8.91 27.39 -11.15
N CYS A 23 -7.94 26.66 -11.71
CA CYS A 23 -6.56 27.11 -11.76
C CYS A 23 -6.41 28.33 -12.69
N PRO A 24 -6.15 29.54 -12.16
CA PRO A 24 -6.23 30.76 -12.96
C PRO A 24 -5.10 30.88 -13.98
N THR A 25 -3.94 30.28 -13.69
CA THR A 25 -2.76 30.31 -14.55
C THR A 25 -2.65 29.09 -15.45
N GLY A 26 -3.56 28.11 -15.33
CA GLY A 26 -3.48 26.86 -16.06
C GLY A 26 -2.28 25.99 -15.65
N ALA A 27 -1.78 26.11 -14.42
CA ALA A 27 -0.67 25.27 -13.94
C ALA A 27 -1.08 23.79 -13.72
N ILE A 28 -2.38 23.51 -13.60
CA ILE A 28 -2.92 22.17 -13.40
C ILE A 28 -3.69 21.78 -14.66
N HIS A 29 -3.28 20.69 -15.30
CA HIS A 29 -3.93 20.14 -16.48
C HIS A 29 -4.56 18.78 -16.15
N PHE A 30 -5.60 18.40 -16.90
CA PHE A 30 -6.29 17.13 -16.74
C PHE A 30 -6.63 16.50 -18.09
N GLY A 31 -6.56 15.17 -18.14
CA GLY A 31 -6.87 14.36 -19.31
C GLY A 31 -6.37 12.94 -19.16
N THR A 32 -6.24 12.22 -20.27
CA THR A 32 -5.65 10.88 -20.24
C THR A 32 -4.18 10.96 -19.82
N LYS A 33 -3.68 9.91 -19.15
CA LYS A 33 -2.30 9.90 -18.64
C LYS A 33 -1.28 10.12 -19.76
N ASP A 34 -1.50 9.54 -20.93
CA ASP A 34 -0.60 9.67 -22.08
C ASP A 34 -0.59 11.10 -22.65
N ALA A 35 -1.77 11.73 -22.78
CA ALA A 35 -1.85 13.13 -23.19
C ALA A 35 -1.14 14.06 -22.18
N MET A 36 -1.30 13.79 -20.88
CA MET A 36 -0.62 14.58 -19.84
C MET A 36 0.91 14.38 -19.87
N LYS A 37 1.40 13.19 -20.25
CA LYS A 37 2.83 12.95 -20.46
C LYS A 37 3.38 13.71 -21.66
N GLN A 38 2.60 13.85 -22.73
CA GLN A 38 2.98 14.66 -23.89
C GLN A 38 3.08 16.15 -23.53
N ILE A 39 2.05 16.71 -22.88
CA ILE A 39 2.06 18.10 -22.39
C ILE A 39 3.24 18.33 -21.43
N ALA A 40 3.51 17.37 -20.53
CA ALA A 40 4.64 17.46 -19.63
C ALA A 40 5.98 17.48 -20.38
N ALA A 41 6.15 16.66 -21.42
CA ALA A 41 7.36 16.63 -22.23
C ALA A 41 7.58 17.95 -22.97
N GLU A 42 6.53 18.52 -23.56
CA GLU A 42 6.56 19.86 -24.17
C GLU A 42 7.00 20.92 -23.16
N ARG A 43 6.37 20.92 -21.97
CA ARG A 43 6.70 21.88 -20.91
C ARG A 43 8.12 21.73 -20.39
N VAL A 44 8.62 20.51 -20.25
CA VAL A 44 10.04 20.26 -19.90
C VAL A 44 10.96 20.81 -20.98
N GLY A 45 10.62 20.61 -22.26
CA GLY A 45 11.35 21.19 -23.39
C GLY A 45 11.45 22.71 -23.29
N GLU A 46 10.35 23.40 -23.01
CA GLU A 46 10.33 24.85 -22.80
C GLU A 46 11.17 25.30 -21.59
N LEU A 47 11.14 24.56 -20.49
CA LEU A 47 11.91 24.91 -19.29
C LEU A 47 13.42 24.79 -19.55
N ASN A 48 13.83 23.78 -20.34
CA ASN A 48 15.21 23.60 -20.74
C ASN A 48 15.74 24.80 -21.54
N THR A 49 14.94 25.38 -22.46
CA THR A 49 15.35 26.57 -23.23
C THR A 49 15.50 27.82 -22.35
N ARG A 50 14.86 27.83 -21.18
CA ARG A 50 14.89 28.92 -20.18
C ARG A 50 15.99 28.75 -19.13
N GLY A 51 16.88 27.76 -19.30
CA GLY A 51 18.04 27.53 -18.43
C GLY A 51 17.83 26.51 -17.31
N TYR A 52 16.67 25.86 -17.22
CA TYR A 52 16.43 24.80 -16.24
C TYR A 52 16.90 23.44 -16.78
N GLN A 53 18.21 23.19 -16.77
CA GLN A 53 18.82 21.98 -17.37
C GLN A 53 18.33 20.65 -16.76
N ASN A 54 17.85 20.69 -15.51
CA ASN A 54 17.34 19.52 -14.79
C ASN A 54 15.81 19.54 -14.67
N ALA A 55 15.11 20.25 -15.56
CA ALA A 55 13.66 20.17 -15.61
C ALA A 55 13.22 18.76 -16.01
N GLY A 56 12.11 18.29 -15.45
CA GLY A 56 11.66 16.93 -15.71
C GLY A 56 10.28 16.62 -15.17
N LEU A 57 9.73 15.51 -15.66
CA LEU A 57 8.47 14.96 -15.19
C LEU A 57 8.69 14.07 -13.97
N TYR A 58 8.01 14.37 -12.88
CA TYR A 58 7.92 13.53 -11.70
C TYR A 58 6.73 12.56 -11.83
N ASP A 59 7.02 11.33 -12.28
CA ASP A 59 6.09 10.18 -12.35
C ASP A 59 6.83 8.93 -11.78
N PRO A 60 6.91 8.78 -10.45
CA PRO A 60 7.86 7.86 -9.81
C PRO A 60 7.56 6.38 -10.12
N ALA A 61 8.51 5.71 -10.77
CA ALA A 61 8.40 4.30 -11.13
C ALA A 61 8.35 3.36 -9.91
N GLY A 62 8.90 3.78 -8.77
CA GLY A 62 8.92 3.00 -7.53
C GLY A 62 7.54 2.67 -6.94
N VAL A 63 6.49 3.36 -7.39
CA VAL A 63 5.08 3.07 -7.07
C VAL A 63 4.26 2.70 -8.32
N GLY A 64 4.91 2.37 -9.43
CA GLY A 64 4.26 2.06 -10.71
C GLY A 64 3.81 3.29 -11.51
N GLY A 65 4.32 4.47 -11.15
CA GLY A 65 3.82 5.75 -11.64
C GLY A 65 2.57 6.21 -10.88
N THR A 66 2.13 7.42 -11.20
CA THR A 66 1.07 8.15 -10.49
C THR A 66 0.03 8.68 -11.47
N HIS A 67 -1.17 8.99 -10.97
CA HIS A 67 -2.23 9.66 -11.73
C HIS A 67 -2.30 11.17 -11.46
N VAL A 68 -1.35 11.69 -10.67
CA VAL A 68 -1.09 13.11 -10.47
C VAL A 68 0.42 13.26 -10.56
N MET A 69 0.89 13.88 -11.64
CA MET A 69 2.30 14.06 -11.96
C MET A 69 2.68 15.54 -11.88
N TYR A 70 3.96 15.85 -11.67
CA TYR A 70 4.44 17.23 -11.64
C TYR A 70 5.50 17.46 -12.71
N VAL A 71 5.50 18.63 -13.32
CA VAL A 71 6.67 19.12 -14.04
C VAL A 71 7.47 19.99 -13.08
N LEU A 72 8.71 19.58 -12.80
CA LEU A 72 9.59 20.24 -11.87
C LEU A 72 10.69 20.97 -12.63
N HIS A 73 11.12 22.12 -12.09
CA HIS A 73 12.28 22.86 -12.59
C HIS A 73 13.59 22.15 -12.19
N HIS A 74 13.57 21.45 -11.06
CA HIS A 74 14.68 20.67 -10.49
C HIS A 74 14.20 19.25 -10.20
N ALA A 75 13.97 18.46 -11.26
CA ALA A 75 13.53 17.07 -11.12
C ALA A 75 14.62 16.16 -10.53
N ASP A 76 15.89 16.60 -10.56
CA ASP A 76 17.03 15.96 -9.89
C ASP A 76 16.99 16.11 -8.35
N LYS A 77 16.30 17.14 -7.85
CA LYS A 77 16.21 17.46 -6.42
C LYS A 77 14.75 17.74 -6.01
N PRO A 78 13.85 16.75 -6.14
CA PRO A 78 12.44 16.94 -5.82
C PRO A 78 12.22 17.38 -4.37
N GLN A 79 13.12 17.07 -3.44
CA GLN A 79 13.02 17.47 -2.04
C GLN A 79 12.99 18.99 -1.83
N LEU A 80 13.49 19.77 -2.79
CA LEU A 80 13.36 21.23 -2.77
C LEU A 80 11.88 21.68 -2.78
N TYR A 81 10.99 20.87 -3.35
CA TYR A 81 9.55 21.10 -3.39
C TYR A 81 8.89 20.57 -2.11
N HIS A 82 9.19 21.21 -0.97
CA HIS A 82 8.60 20.91 0.34
C HIS A 82 8.70 19.43 0.74
N GLY A 83 9.86 18.82 0.54
CA GLY A 83 10.13 17.44 0.95
C GLY A 83 9.53 16.37 0.06
N LEU A 84 9.20 16.69 -1.21
CA LEU A 84 8.76 15.68 -2.16
C LEU A 84 9.82 14.56 -2.29
N PRO A 85 9.47 13.28 -2.04
CA PRO A 85 10.43 12.18 -2.04
C PRO A 85 11.09 11.96 -3.41
N ASN A 86 12.38 11.60 -3.44
CA ASN A 86 13.07 11.38 -4.72
C ASN A 86 12.61 10.14 -5.47
N ASN A 87 12.67 9.00 -4.79
CA ASN A 87 12.30 7.71 -5.35
C ASN A 87 11.40 6.97 -4.37
N PRO A 88 10.14 7.40 -4.22
CA PRO A 88 9.21 6.75 -3.30
C PRO A 88 8.94 5.32 -3.75
N THR A 89 9.01 4.38 -2.82
CA THR A 89 8.70 2.97 -3.01
C THR A 89 7.86 2.45 -1.86
N ILE A 90 7.16 1.35 -2.07
CA ILE A 90 6.48 0.65 -0.99
C ILE A 90 7.55 -0.02 -0.11
N SER A 91 7.46 0.18 1.21
CA SER A 91 8.41 -0.40 2.16
C SER A 91 8.54 -1.92 1.99
N PRO A 92 9.77 -2.48 1.91
CA PRO A 92 9.99 -3.91 1.77
C PRO A 92 9.32 -4.75 2.87
N ALA A 93 9.25 -4.23 4.10
CA ALA A 93 8.59 -4.89 5.21
C ALA A 93 7.08 -5.03 4.98
N ILE A 94 6.43 -4.00 4.41
CA ILE A 94 5.01 -4.03 4.08
C ILE A 94 4.76 -4.97 2.90
N THR A 95 5.62 -4.93 1.89
CA THR A 95 5.55 -5.84 0.74
C THR A 95 5.66 -7.30 1.18
N PHE A 96 6.58 -7.63 2.10
CA PHE A 96 6.68 -8.96 2.69
C PHE A 96 5.43 -9.35 3.49
N TRP A 97 5.02 -8.48 4.42
CA TRP A 97 3.88 -8.70 5.31
C TRP A 97 2.56 -8.91 4.56
N LYS A 98 2.32 -8.13 3.51
CA LYS A 98 1.10 -8.23 2.70
C LYS A 98 1.23 -9.22 1.54
N GLY A 99 2.45 -9.59 1.17
CA GLY A 99 2.77 -10.56 0.14
C GLY A 99 2.85 -11.98 0.69
N VAL A 100 4.04 -12.59 0.60
CA VAL A 100 4.26 -14.03 0.86
C VAL A 100 3.86 -14.47 2.27
N TRP A 101 3.89 -13.58 3.25
CA TRP A 101 3.51 -13.92 4.62
C TRP A 101 2.05 -14.37 4.74
N LYS A 102 1.12 -13.78 3.96
CA LYS A 102 -0.30 -14.15 4.01
C LYS A 102 -0.59 -15.61 3.60
N PRO A 103 -0.17 -16.09 2.41
CA PRO A 103 -0.42 -17.48 2.04
C PRO A 103 0.34 -18.46 2.95
N LEU A 104 1.56 -18.12 3.39
CA LEU A 104 2.30 -18.98 4.34
C LEU A 104 1.55 -19.12 5.68
N ALA A 105 1.03 -18.02 6.22
CA ALA A 105 0.22 -18.05 7.43
C ALA A 105 -1.07 -18.86 7.24
N ALA A 106 -1.74 -18.74 6.09
CA ALA A 106 -2.94 -19.52 5.78
C ALA A 106 -2.65 -21.03 5.69
N ILE A 107 -1.54 -21.42 5.05
CA ILE A 107 -1.09 -22.81 4.98
C ILE A 107 -0.74 -23.32 6.38
N GLY A 108 0.01 -22.55 7.17
CA GLY A 108 0.37 -22.92 8.54
C GLY A 108 -0.86 -23.11 9.43
N PHE A 109 -1.88 -22.26 9.27
CA PHE A 109 -3.15 -22.42 9.98
C PHE A 109 -3.87 -23.70 9.57
N ALA A 110 -4.01 -23.96 8.27
CA ALA A 110 -4.67 -25.17 7.77
C ALA A 110 -3.95 -26.46 8.20
N ALA A 111 -2.61 -26.46 8.14
CA ALA A 111 -1.79 -27.59 8.56
C ALA A 111 -1.92 -27.84 10.07
N THR A 112 -1.85 -26.79 10.89
CA THR A 112 -2.06 -26.89 12.34
C THR A 112 -3.44 -27.45 12.66
N PHE A 113 -4.49 -26.91 12.02
CA PHE A 113 -5.85 -27.38 12.22
C PHE A 113 -6.02 -28.86 11.85
N ALA A 114 -5.52 -29.26 10.68
CA ALA A 114 -5.56 -30.66 10.25
C ALA A 114 -4.79 -31.57 11.21
N ALA A 115 -3.58 -31.18 11.62
CA ALA A 115 -2.78 -31.93 12.57
C ALA A 115 -3.49 -32.10 13.92
N SER A 116 -4.16 -31.06 14.43
CA SER A 116 -4.95 -31.15 15.66
C SER A 116 -6.11 -32.15 15.53
N VAL A 117 -6.84 -32.13 14.40
CA VAL A 117 -7.93 -33.08 14.13
C VAL A 117 -7.40 -34.51 14.07
N PHE A 118 -6.34 -34.76 13.29
CA PHE A 118 -5.77 -36.10 13.15
C PHE A 118 -5.14 -36.60 14.45
N HIS A 119 -4.49 -35.73 15.23
CA HIS A 119 -3.96 -36.09 16.54
C HIS A 119 -5.08 -36.51 17.50
N TYR A 120 -6.17 -35.73 17.58
CA TYR A 120 -7.30 -36.05 18.44
C TYR A 120 -7.98 -37.37 18.05
N VAL A 121 -8.19 -37.61 16.75
CA VAL A 121 -8.81 -38.86 16.25
C VAL A 121 -7.88 -40.06 16.44
N GLY A 122 -6.58 -39.91 16.25
CA GLY A 122 -5.60 -41.01 16.30
C GLY A 122 -5.13 -41.38 17.70
N VAL A 123 -4.89 -40.39 18.58
CA VAL A 123 -4.39 -40.61 19.95
C VAL A 123 -5.54 -40.68 20.96
N GLY A 124 -6.64 -39.97 20.70
CA GLY A 124 -7.77 -39.87 21.62
C GLY A 124 -7.59 -38.79 22.69
N PRO A 125 -8.64 -38.56 23.50
CA PRO A 125 -8.61 -37.59 24.59
C PRO A 125 -7.73 -38.07 25.75
N ASN A 126 -7.02 -37.15 26.39
CA ASN A 126 -6.37 -37.44 27.67
C ASN A 126 -7.43 -37.62 28.76
N ARG A 127 -7.55 -38.82 29.32
CA ARG A 127 -8.46 -39.12 30.42
C ARG A 127 -7.64 -39.22 31.71
N VAL A 128 -8.21 -38.76 32.81
CA VAL A 128 -7.67 -39.02 34.15
C VAL A 128 -8.15 -40.43 34.53
N GLU A 129 -7.24 -41.31 34.95
CA GLU A 129 -7.61 -42.64 35.45
C GLU A 129 -8.30 -42.50 36.81
N GLU A 130 -9.28 -43.36 37.13
CA GLU A 130 -10.11 -43.22 38.35
C GLU A 130 -9.28 -43.24 39.65
N GLU A 131 -8.11 -43.88 39.68
CA GLU A 131 -7.19 -43.92 40.83
C GLU A 131 -6.64 -42.53 41.20
N ASP A 132 -6.39 -41.65 40.23
CA ASP A 132 -5.95 -40.27 40.49
C ASP A 132 -7.08 -39.40 41.07
N ASN A 133 -8.34 -39.74 40.79
CA ASN A 133 -9.50 -39.06 41.35
C ASN A 133 -9.71 -39.46 42.82
N ASP A 134 -9.55 -40.75 43.13
CA ASP A 134 -9.63 -41.27 44.49
C ASP A 134 -8.51 -40.72 45.39
N GLU A 135 -7.27 -40.60 44.91
CA GLU A 135 -6.17 -39.97 45.66
C GLU A 135 -6.42 -38.47 45.94
N LEU A 136 -6.98 -37.73 44.98
CA LEU A 136 -7.37 -36.32 45.16
C LEU A 136 -8.56 -36.16 46.13
N HIS A 137 -9.53 -37.06 46.06
CA HIS A 137 -10.69 -37.08 46.97
C HIS A 137 -10.29 -37.44 48.40
N ASP A 138 -9.29 -38.32 48.56
CA ASP A 138 -8.72 -38.74 49.84
C ASP A 138 -7.78 -37.67 50.44
N GLU A 139 -7.06 -36.89 49.63
CA GLU A 139 -6.28 -35.74 50.11
C GLU A 139 -7.16 -34.56 50.54
N GLU A 140 -8.24 -34.27 49.79
CA GLU A 140 -9.18 -33.19 50.11
C GLU A 140 -10.04 -33.50 51.35
N THR A 141 -10.33 -34.78 51.62
CA THR A 141 -11.04 -35.20 52.85
C THR A 141 -10.14 -35.35 54.09
N ARG A 142 -8.80 -35.29 53.94
CA ARG A 142 -7.82 -35.39 55.04
C ARG A 142 -7.39 -34.02 55.61
N LYS A 143 -7.92 -32.90 55.11
CA LYS A 143 -7.58 -31.53 55.54
C LYS A 143 -8.71 -30.88 56.33
#